data_AF-A0A931VCR5-F1
#
_entry.id   AF-A0A931VCR5-F1
#
_cell.length_a   1.000
_cell.length_b   1.000
_cell.length_c   1.000
_cell.angle_alpha   90.00
_cell.angle_beta   90.00
_cell.angle_gamma   90.00
#
_symmetry.space_group_name_H-M   'P 1'
#
loop_
_entity.id
_entity.type
_entity.pdbx_description
1 polymer ?
#
loop_
_entity_poly.entity_id
_entity_poly.type
_entity_poly.pdbx_seq_one_letter_code
_entity_poly.pdbx_strand_id
1 'polypeptide(L)'
;MARPGDHLWRLAWGGLFALGFVLSPISWWNDALVNLPIACLAGQLLAAIFGRSLFLGAFIGAYWATNLAGLLLMHLSARKLLRKPERALSLWRFFLISLIYTLAIIVLAQFEWIQSPLS
;
A
#
# COMPACT_ATOMS: atom_id res chain seq x y z
N MET A 1 8.91 24.57 24.93
CA MET A 1 9.61 23.45 25.61
C MET A 1 8.80 22.19 25.38
N ALA A 2 9.34 21.19 24.68
CA ALA A 2 8.69 19.90 24.48
C ALA A 2 8.73 19.10 25.79
N ARG A 3 7.62 18.47 26.18
CA ARG A 3 7.60 17.58 27.35
C ARG A 3 8.39 16.30 27.01
N PRO A 4 9.04 15.63 27.97
CA PRO A 4 9.82 14.40 27.71
C PRO A 4 9.05 13.32 26.92
N GLY A 5 7.74 13.23 27.11
CA GLY A 5 6.86 12.32 26.36
C GLY A 5 6.70 12.65 24.87
N ASP A 6 6.99 13.87 24.44
CA ASP A 6 6.83 14.31 23.04
C ASP A 6 7.87 13.65 22.13
N HIS A 7 9.07 13.35 22.64
CA HIS A 7 10.11 12.65 21.88
C HIS A 7 9.77 11.18 21.68
N LEU A 8 9.34 10.49 22.75
CA LEU A 8 8.90 9.09 22.68
C LEU A 8 7.69 8.93 21.76
N TRP A 9 6.72 9.84 21.85
CA TRP A 9 5.57 9.88 20.95
C TRP A 9 5.99 10.02 19.49
N ARG A 10 6.88 10.96 19.19
CA ARG A 10 7.38 11.18 17.81
C ARG A 10 8.13 9.97 17.28
N LEU A 11 8.94 9.32 18.11
CA LEU A 11 9.63 8.08 17.74
C LEU A 11 8.65 6.94 17.48
N ALA A 12 7.63 6.77 18.32
CA ALA A 12 6.62 5.73 18.14
C ALA A 12 5.86 5.88 16.82
N TRP A 13 5.34 7.08 16.51
CA TRP A 13 4.66 7.31 15.23
C TRP A 13 5.62 7.34 14.04
N GLY A 14 6.86 7.78 14.23
CA GLY A 14 7.90 7.68 13.21
C GLY A 14 8.19 6.22 12.85
N GLY A 15 8.28 5.35 13.85
CA GLY A 15 8.44 3.91 13.68
C GLY A 15 7.24 3.27 12.96
N LEU A 16 6.01 3.62 13.35
CA LEU A 16 4.80 3.13 12.67
C LEU A 16 4.73 3.61 11.21
N PHE A 17 5.16 4.84 10.93
CA PHE A 17 5.27 5.33 9.55
C PHE A 17 6.31 4.53 8.75
N ALA A 18 7.48 4.27 9.34
CA ALA A 18 8.54 3.49 8.69
C ALA A 18 8.09 2.04 8.43
N LEU A 19 7.43 1.39 9.40
CA LEU A 19 6.83 0.07 9.21
C LEU A 19 5.77 0.08 8.10
N GLY A 20 4.92 1.11 8.09
CA GLY A 20 3.95 1.31 7.02
C GLY A 20 4.61 1.45 5.65
N PHE A 21 5.71 2.20 5.56
CA PHE A 21 6.49 2.36 4.32
C PHE A 21 7.10 1.04 3.85
N VAL A 22 7.65 0.23 4.76
CA VAL A 22 8.20 -1.10 4.45
C VAL A 22 7.13 -2.05 3.92
N LEU A 23 5.88 -1.94 4.37
CA LEU A 23 4.73 -2.77 3.95
C LEU A 23 3.96 -2.21 2.74
N SER A 24 4.16 -0.93 2.41
CA SER A 24 3.40 -0.21 1.40
C SER A 24 3.99 -0.41 0.00
N PRO A 25 3.15 -0.42 -1.06
CA PRO A 25 3.61 -0.49 -2.44
C PRO A 25 4.34 0.78 -2.91
N ILE A 26 4.40 1.83 -2.07
CA ILE A 26 5.19 3.05 -2.34
C ILE A 26 6.70 2.73 -2.30
N SER A 27 7.11 1.71 -1.56
CA SER A 27 8.48 1.20 -1.57
C SER A 27 8.68 0.29 -2.77
N TRP A 28 9.53 0.68 -3.72
CA TRP A 28 9.78 -0.07 -4.95
C TRP A 28 10.30 -1.51 -4.73
N TRP A 29 10.85 -1.82 -3.55
CA TRP A 29 11.37 -3.15 -3.18
C TRP A 29 10.42 -3.96 -2.28
N ASN A 30 9.30 -3.37 -1.84
CA ASN A 30 8.37 -3.99 -0.87
C ASN A 30 7.80 -5.31 -1.37
N ASP A 31 7.34 -5.35 -2.62
CA ASP A 31 6.70 -6.56 -3.16
C ASP A 31 7.65 -7.74 -3.15
N ALA A 32 8.87 -7.57 -3.70
CA ALA A 32 9.84 -8.63 -3.82
C ALA A 32 10.34 -9.17 -2.47
N LEU A 33 10.58 -8.30 -1.49
CA LEU A 33 11.26 -8.67 -0.25
C LEU A 33 10.34 -8.85 0.97
N VAL A 34 9.13 -8.29 0.94
CA VAL A 34 8.26 -8.22 2.13
C VAL A 34 6.89 -8.80 1.82
N ASN A 35 6.14 -8.21 0.90
CA ASN A 35 4.74 -8.58 0.71
C ASN A 35 4.57 -9.96 0.07
N LEU A 36 5.35 -10.32 -0.94
CA LEU A 36 5.28 -11.67 -1.53
C LEU A 36 5.71 -12.76 -0.53
N PRO A 37 6.83 -12.64 0.21
CA PRO A 37 7.18 -13.60 1.25
C PRO A 37 6.10 -13.75 2.33
N ILE A 38 5.58 -12.64 2.86
CA ILE A 38 4.52 -12.68 3.89
C ILE A 38 3.25 -13.32 3.33
N ALA A 39 2.83 -12.93 2.13
CA ALA A 39 1.64 -13.49 1.48
C ALA A 39 1.79 -15.00 1.23
N CYS A 40 2.98 -15.45 0.83
CA CYS A 40 3.29 -16.87 0.64
C CYS A 40 3.22 -17.64 1.95
N LEU A 41 3.82 -17.14 3.03
CA LEU A 41 3.77 -17.78 4.34
C LEU A 41 2.34 -17.84 4.88
N ALA A 42 1.59 -16.73 4.79
CA ALA A 42 0.20 -16.66 5.22
C ALA A 42 -0.69 -17.59 4.38
N GLY A 43 -0.50 -17.61 3.06
CA GLY A 43 -1.20 -18.52 2.15
C GLY A 43 -0.93 -19.98 2.47
N GLN A 44 0.32 -20.35 2.74
CA GLN A 44 0.69 -21.71 3.13
C GLN A 44 0.09 -22.11 4.48
N LEU A 45 0.14 -21.24 5.49
CA LEU A 45 -0.47 -21.46 6.80
C LEU A 45 -1.98 -21.69 6.69
N LEU A 46 -2.68 -20.83 5.96
CA LEU A 46 -4.13 -20.94 5.79
C LEU A 46 -4.49 -22.18 4.95
N ALA A 47 -3.72 -22.51 3.92
CA ALA A 47 -3.92 -23.71 3.13
C ALA A 47 -3.67 -24.99 3.95
N ALA A 48 -2.72 -24.97 4.89
CA ALA A 48 -2.44 -26.09 5.77
C ALA A 48 -3.59 -26.35 6.77
N ILE A 49 -4.26 -25.28 7.24
CA ILE A 49 -5.35 -25.37 8.22
C ILE A 49 -6.70 -25.66 7.55
N PHE A 50 -6.99 -25.00 6.42
CA PHE A 50 -8.33 -24.98 5.81
C PHE A 50 -8.42 -25.75 4.47
N GLY A 51 -7.28 -26.22 3.94
CA GLY A 51 -7.20 -27.00 2.71
C GLY A 51 -6.48 -26.29 1.56
N ARG A 52 -5.84 -27.09 0.70
CA ARG A 52 -4.96 -26.60 -0.38
C ARG A 52 -5.66 -25.71 -1.41
N SER A 53 -6.96 -25.90 -1.64
CA SER A 53 -7.74 -25.08 -2.58
C SER A 53 -7.81 -23.60 -2.16
N LEU A 54 -7.60 -23.30 -0.88
CA LEU A 54 -7.65 -21.93 -0.36
C LEU A 54 -6.33 -21.18 -0.54
N PHE A 55 -5.24 -21.84 -0.94
CA PHE A 55 -3.91 -21.22 -1.03
C PHE A 55 -3.91 -19.94 -1.87
N LEU A 56 -4.46 -19.99 -3.09
CA LEU A 56 -4.45 -18.85 -3.99
C LEU A 56 -5.25 -17.67 -3.44
N GLY A 57 -6.45 -17.93 -2.91
CA GLY A 57 -7.29 -16.89 -2.30
C GLY A 57 -6.64 -16.29 -1.04
N ALA A 58 -6.05 -17.14 -0.19
CA ALA A 58 -5.34 -16.72 1.01
C ALA A 58 -4.08 -15.91 0.69
N PHE A 59 -3.32 -16.30 -0.32
CA PHE A 59 -2.15 -15.57 -0.81
C PHE A 59 -2.53 -14.17 -1.30
N ILE A 60 -3.52 -14.08 -2.21
CA ILE A 60 -3.99 -12.81 -2.75
C ILE A 60 -4.55 -11.93 -1.63
N GLY A 61 -5.36 -12.52 -0.73
CA GLY A 61 -5.93 -11.82 0.42
C GLY A 61 -4.86 -11.28 1.36
N ALA A 62 -3.83 -12.07 1.66
CA ALA A 62 -2.73 -11.66 2.51
C ALA A 62 -1.89 -10.54 1.86
N TYR A 63 -1.56 -10.67 0.57
CA TYR A 63 -0.85 -9.65 -0.20
C TYR A 63 -1.62 -8.32 -0.23
N TRP A 64 -2.93 -8.38 -0.49
CA TRP A 64 -3.79 -7.21 -0.48
C TRP A 64 -3.86 -6.58 0.92
N ALA A 65 -3.99 -7.41 1.97
CA ALA A 65 -4.05 -6.96 3.35
C ALA A 65 -2.74 -6.30 3.80
N THR A 66 -1.56 -6.82 3.44
CA THR A 66 -0.27 -6.20 3.78
C THR A 66 -0.11 -4.85 3.12
N ASN A 67 -0.48 -4.73 1.84
CA ASN A 67 -0.50 -3.46 1.11
C ASN A 67 -1.43 -2.43 1.76
N LEU A 68 -2.66 -2.83 2.07
CA LEU A 68 -3.65 -1.96 2.72
C LEU A 68 -3.17 -1.53 4.12
N ALA A 69 -2.64 -2.47 4.91
CA ALA A 69 -2.09 -2.17 6.23
C ALA A 69 -0.92 -1.18 6.14
N GLY A 70 -0.01 -1.35 5.17
CA GLY A 70 1.10 -0.43 4.94
C GLY A 70 0.63 1.00 4.67
N LEU A 71 -0.32 1.17 3.75
CA LEU A 71 -0.90 2.48 3.43
C LEU A 71 -1.63 3.12 4.62
N LEU A 72 -2.41 2.33 5.37
CA LEU A 72 -3.11 2.82 6.55
C LEU A 72 -2.15 3.26 7.66
N LEU A 73 -1.11 2.46 7.94
CA LEU A 73 -0.07 2.80 8.93
C LEU A 73 0.64 4.10 8.57
N MET A 74 1.03 4.26 7.30
CA MET A 74 1.63 5.51 6.82
C MET A 74 0.68 6.70 6.96
N HIS A 75 -0.57 6.56 6.53
CA HIS A 75 -1.54 7.64 6.57
C HIS A 75 -1.87 8.10 7.99
N LEU A 76 -2.14 7.15 8.89
CA LEU A 76 -2.43 7.45 10.30
C LEU A 76 -1.23 8.09 11.00
N SER A 77 -0.03 7.55 10.79
CA SER A 77 1.20 8.05 11.42
C SER A 77 1.59 9.42 10.88
N ALA A 78 1.49 9.64 9.57
CA ALA A 78 1.75 10.93 8.95
C ALA A 78 0.77 12.01 9.45
N ARG A 79 -0.53 11.67 9.61
CA ARG A 79 -1.52 12.60 10.19
C ARG A 79 -1.13 13.02 11.60
N LYS A 80 -0.73 12.07 12.47
CA LYS A 80 -0.33 12.35 13.86
C LYS A 80 0.96 13.16 13.95
N LEU A 81 1.97 12.85 13.13
CA LEU A 81 3.26 13.54 13.13
C LEU A 81 3.18 14.95 12.54
N LEU A 82 2.46 15.11 11.43
CA LEU A 82 2.37 16.39 10.72
C LEU A 82 1.33 17.33 11.32
N ARG A 83 0.59 16.89 12.36
CA ARG A 83 -0.52 17.63 12.99
C ARG A 83 -1.47 18.25 11.96
N LYS A 84 -1.65 17.58 10.82
CA LYS A 84 -2.49 18.10 9.74
C LYS A 84 -3.95 18.02 10.19
N PRO A 85 -4.73 19.11 10.12
CA PRO A 85 -6.17 19.03 10.31
C PRO A 85 -6.76 18.07 9.28
N GLU A 86 -7.94 17.49 9.58
CA GLU A 86 -8.75 16.63 8.71
C GLU A 86 -8.90 17.26 7.31
N ARG A 87 -7.91 17.04 6.44
CA ARG A 87 -8.02 17.40 5.05
C ARG A 87 -8.80 16.24 4.45
N ALA A 88 -10.13 16.39 4.42
CA ALA A 88 -10.99 15.55 3.62
C ALA A 88 -10.31 15.43 2.26
N LEU A 89 -9.93 14.20 1.91
CA LEU A 89 -9.33 13.97 0.61
C LEU A 89 -10.38 14.45 -0.39
N SER A 90 -10.05 15.53 -1.10
CA SER A 90 -10.99 16.15 -2.02
C SER A 90 -11.30 15.10 -3.09
N LEU A 91 -12.52 14.54 -3.05
CA LEU A 91 -13.00 13.56 -4.03
C LEU A 91 -12.77 14.07 -5.47
N TRP A 92 -12.84 15.38 -5.65
CA TRP A 92 -12.50 16.06 -6.90
C TRP A 92 -11.05 15.84 -7.36
N ARG A 93 -10.07 15.88 -6.45
CA ARG A 93 -8.66 15.59 -6.80
C ARG A 93 -8.47 14.14 -7.22
N PHE A 94 -9.14 13.20 -6.55
CA PHE A 94 -9.09 11.80 -6.96
C PHE A 94 -9.74 11.57 -8.33
N PHE A 95 -10.89 12.20 -8.57
CA PHE A 95 -11.56 12.16 -9.86
C PHE A 95 -10.66 12.73 -10.97
N LEU A 96 -10.04 13.89 -10.73
CA LEU A 96 -9.17 14.54 -11.70
C LEU A 96 -7.91 13.72 -12.00
N ILE A 97 -7.28 13.12 -10.98
CA ILE A 97 -6.11 12.27 -11.16
C ILE A 97 -6.49 10.99 -11.93
N SER A 98 -7.62 10.36 -11.60
CA SER A 98 -8.13 9.18 -12.31
C SER A 98 -8.44 9.49 -13.77
N LEU A 99 -9.04 10.64 -14.05
CA LEU A 99 -9.36 11.09 -15.40
C LEU A 99 -8.09 11.34 -16.22
N ILE A 100 -7.10 12.04 -15.65
CA ILE A 100 -5.80 12.29 -16.29
C ILE A 100 -5.07 10.98 -16.57
N TYR A 101 -5.05 10.05 -15.61
CA TYR A 101 -4.40 8.75 -15.78
C TYR A 101 -5.06 7.92 -16.89
N THR A 102 -6.39 7.92 -16.95
CA THR A 102 -7.16 7.23 -18.01
C THR A 102 -6.88 7.84 -19.38
N LEU A 103 -6.87 9.17 -19.49
CA LEU A 103 -6.52 9.89 -20.71
C LEU A 103 -5.07 9.57 -21.15
N ALA A 104 -4.14 9.55 -20.20
CA ALA A 104 -2.74 9.22 -20.48
C ALA A 104 -2.62 7.79 -21.06
N ILE A 105 -3.28 6.80 -20.46
CA ILE A 105 -3.29 5.42 -20.99
C ILE A 105 -3.90 5.36 -22.38
N ILE A 106 -5.00 6.07 -22.64
CA ILE A 106 -5.65 6.10 -23.97
C ILE A 106 -4.69 6.69 -25.01
N VAL A 107 -4.02 7.81 -24.69
CA VAL A 107 -3.03 8.42 -25.58
C VAL A 107 -1.85 7.48 -25.82
N LEU A 108 -1.32 6.85 -24.76
CA LEU A 108 -0.24 5.86 -24.85
C LEU A 108 -0.63 4.65 -25.71
N ALA A 109 -1.88 4.18 -25.62
CA ALA A 109 -2.40 3.09 -26.42
C ALA A 109 -2.57 3.48 -27.91
N GLN A 110 -2.96 4.72 -28.20
CA GLN A 110 -3.10 5.23 -29.57
C GLN A 110 -1.75 5.46 -30.27
N PHE A 111 -0.68 5.68 -29.51
CA PHE A 111 0.68 5.86 -30.03
C PHE A 111 1.45 4.54 -30.26
N GLU A 112 0.77 3.38 -30.21
CA GLU A 112 1.35 2.04 -30.45
C GLU A 112 2.59 1.66 -29.61
N TRP A 113 2.92 2.42 -28.57
CA TRP A 113 4.05 2.08 -27.69
C TRP A 113 3.79 0.85 -26.82
N ILE A 114 2.52 0.43 -26.71
CA ILE A 114 2.09 -0.80 -26.04
C ILE A 114 1.68 -1.78 -27.14
N GLN A 115 2.59 -2.66 -27.55
CA GLN A 115 2.24 -3.81 -28.37
C GLN A 115 1.26 -4.69 -27.57
N SER A 116 0.03 -4.82 -28.05
CA SER A 116 -0.89 -5.81 -27.49
C SER A 116 -0.29 -7.20 -27.75
N PRO A 117 -0.24 -8.11 -26.76
CA PRO A 117 0.34 -9.45 -26.94
C PRO A 117 -0.50 -10.39 -27.82
N LEU A 118 -1.35 -9.85 -28.70
CA LEU A 118 -2.28 -10.58 -29.58
C LEU A 118 -2.07 -10.29 -31.08
N SER A 119 -0.93 -9.70 -31.47
CA SER A 119 -0.49 -9.59 -32.88
C SER A 119 0.65 -10.55 -33.17
#